data_AF-A0A1R1PXH9-F1
#
_entry.id   AF-A0A1R1PXH9-F1
#
_cell.length_a   1.000
_cell.length_b   1.000
_cell.length_c   1.000
_cell.angle_alpha   90.00
_cell.angle_beta   90.00
_cell.angle_gamma   90.00
#
_symmetry.space_group_name_H-M   'P 1'
#
loop_
_entity.id
_entity.type
_entity.pdbx_description
1 polymer ?
#
loop_
_entity_poly.entity_id
_entity_poly.type
_entity_poly.pdbx_seq_one_letter_code
_entity_poly.pdbx_strand_id
1 'polypeptide(L)'
;MAFRKKHIIIRIILISLTIITIYIAGNLLGERDGEEQDTVKNSRKLTVDVKPIQPAELCSTDARIDFDKNREVYGRYLPLSASNPDYVVYEYSIRNQVYYYRKKEKNNKHKKHPRYFFAANLHNNEEILPQFMQELLRVFEFLGFENVYMSIYENGSTDKTKEMLESFSARLEEYKVQHRLNMENSKRPENSHRIEYLANVRNKALEPYYEFSERKRQRRMFSGDRSMEFDKIIFINDIMFCRNDILELILQSNNNQADITCPMDLDYYDETDSSGNKIPIKTFRDTWVARDIKGDAFRKNIKDITTDSESNKRAEKGLPFQVQCCWNGVVVLNPKPFDNPFDLRFRRSVLNTTECAASECSLFCNDYWRLGFDRVMVVPTVQVPYNTREFKYLERDYVNKLHVDIDKKIEFVEGPKQVLCHPLVKNNTQNPDGPIKWGEYLVDYSNL
;
A
#
# COMPACT_ATOMS: atom_id res chain seq x y z
N MET A 1 8.57 -91.69 6.14
CA MET A 1 7.22 -91.21 5.72
C MET A 1 6.61 -90.12 6.60
N ALA A 2 7.16 -89.76 7.77
CA ALA A 2 6.58 -88.73 8.65
C ALA A 2 6.98 -87.27 8.32
N PHE A 3 8.10 -87.03 7.63
CA PHE A 3 8.59 -85.67 7.33
C PHE A 3 7.90 -84.98 6.14
N ARG A 4 7.41 -85.73 5.15
CA ARG A 4 6.65 -85.17 4.00
C ARG A 4 5.24 -84.71 4.37
N LYS A 5 4.61 -85.30 5.40
CA LYS A 5 3.26 -84.89 5.85
C LYS A 5 3.27 -83.54 6.60
N LYS A 6 4.32 -83.22 7.36
CA LYS A 6 4.43 -81.93 8.08
C LYS A 6 4.56 -80.72 7.14
N HIS A 7 5.33 -80.84 6.05
CA HIS A 7 5.46 -79.75 5.08
C HIS A 7 4.21 -79.49 4.24
N ILE A 8 3.41 -80.53 3.98
CA ILE A 8 2.12 -80.38 3.28
C ILE A 8 1.11 -79.67 4.18
N ILE A 9 1.05 -80.02 5.47
CA ILE A 9 0.14 -79.37 6.43
C ILE A 9 0.50 -77.89 6.63
N ILE A 10 1.79 -77.55 6.73
CA ILE A 10 2.24 -76.15 6.86
C ILE A 10 1.94 -75.34 5.59
N ARG A 11 2.09 -75.92 4.39
CA ARG A 11 1.72 -75.25 3.14
C ARG A 11 0.21 -75.05 2.99
N ILE A 12 -0.61 -76.01 3.44
CA ILE A 12 -2.06 -75.86 3.45
C ILE A 12 -2.49 -74.75 4.41
N ILE A 13 -1.90 -74.68 5.61
CA ILE A 13 -2.22 -73.61 6.58
C ILE A 13 -1.83 -72.22 6.05
N LEU A 14 -0.68 -72.08 5.39
CA LEU A 14 -0.23 -70.82 4.80
C LEU A 14 -1.15 -70.36 3.64
N ILE A 15 -1.60 -71.28 2.79
CA ILE A 15 -2.54 -71.00 1.69
C ILE A 15 -3.92 -70.60 2.24
N SER A 16 -4.40 -71.26 3.29
CA SER A 16 -5.66 -70.91 3.95
C SER A 16 -5.62 -69.50 4.56
N LEU A 17 -4.50 -69.12 5.18
CA LEU A 17 -4.31 -67.78 5.76
C LEU A 17 -4.22 -66.67 4.69
N THR A 18 -3.69 -66.97 3.49
CA THR A 18 -3.67 -66.02 2.36
C THR A 18 -5.05 -65.87 1.72
N ILE A 19 -5.82 -66.96 1.60
CA ILE A 19 -7.20 -66.91 1.08
C ILE A 19 -8.11 -66.13 2.05
N ILE A 20 -7.96 -66.31 3.36
CA ILE A 20 -8.74 -65.58 4.37
C ILE A 20 -8.40 -64.07 4.36
N THR A 21 -7.14 -63.69 4.18
CA THR A 21 -6.74 -62.27 4.10
C THR A 21 -7.22 -61.61 2.80
N ILE A 22 -7.23 -62.32 1.67
CA ILE A 22 -7.82 -61.84 0.41
C ILE A 22 -9.35 -61.75 0.51
N TYR A 23 -10.02 -62.68 1.19
CA TYR A 23 -11.47 -62.66 1.41
C TYR A 23 -11.90 -61.52 2.35
N ILE A 24 -11.10 -61.19 3.37
CA ILE A 24 -11.36 -60.04 4.26
C ILE A 24 -11.08 -58.71 3.54
N ALA A 25 -10.03 -58.64 2.70
CA ALA A 25 -9.75 -57.45 1.88
C ALA A 25 -10.81 -57.24 0.78
N GLY A 26 -11.34 -58.31 0.20
CA GLY A 26 -12.44 -58.27 -0.77
C GLY A 26 -13.79 -57.84 -0.16
N ASN A 27 -14.10 -58.29 1.07
CA ASN A 27 -15.32 -57.88 1.78
C ASN A 27 -15.26 -56.46 2.38
N LEU A 28 -14.09 -55.83 2.44
CA LEU A 28 -13.95 -54.41 2.79
C LEU A 28 -14.03 -53.48 1.56
N LEU A 29 -14.04 -54.03 0.35
CA LEU A 29 -14.00 -53.28 -0.92
C LEU A 29 -15.14 -53.62 -1.90
N GLY A 30 -16.19 -54.34 -1.47
CA GLY A 30 -17.32 -54.72 -2.32
C GLY A 30 -18.68 -54.28 -1.76
N GLU A 31 -19.46 -53.61 -2.61
CA GLU A 31 -20.91 -53.36 -2.52
C GLU A 31 -21.42 -52.26 -1.57
N ARG A 32 -21.49 -51.04 -2.13
CA ARG A 32 -22.73 -50.25 -2.10
C ARG A 32 -23.00 -49.70 -3.50
N ASP A 33 -23.52 -50.58 -4.37
CA ASP A 33 -24.38 -50.18 -5.47
C ASP A 33 -25.80 -50.05 -4.93
N GLY A 34 -26.32 -48.83 -4.96
CA GLY A 34 -27.67 -48.49 -4.51
C GLY A 34 -28.06 -47.13 -5.07
N GLU A 35 -28.88 -47.17 -6.12
CA GLU A 35 -29.72 -46.10 -6.65
C GLU A 35 -29.10 -44.70 -6.70
N GLU A 36 -28.54 -44.35 -7.87
CA GLU A 36 -28.30 -42.97 -8.29
C GLU A 36 -29.66 -42.30 -8.56
N GLN A 37 -30.40 -41.99 -7.50
CA GLN A 37 -31.41 -40.93 -7.52
C GLN A 37 -30.65 -39.61 -7.62
N ASP A 38 -30.90 -38.90 -8.72
CA ASP A 38 -30.60 -37.49 -9.01
C ASP A 38 -31.10 -36.57 -7.87
N THR A 39 -30.45 -36.66 -6.72
CA THR A 39 -30.53 -35.64 -5.68
C THR A 39 -29.38 -34.70 -5.96
N VAL A 40 -29.67 -33.76 -6.87
CA VAL A 40 -28.97 -32.48 -6.96
C VAL A 40 -28.93 -31.93 -5.54
N LYS A 41 -27.84 -32.22 -4.82
CA LYS A 41 -27.42 -31.41 -3.68
C LYS A 41 -27.15 -30.05 -4.28
N ASN A 42 -28.20 -29.24 -4.29
CA ASN A 42 -28.15 -27.80 -4.28
C ASN A 42 -27.38 -27.41 -3.01
N SER A 43 -26.07 -27.64 -3.00
CA SER A 43 -25.17 -26.62 -2.50
C SER A 43 -25.37 -25.46 -3.48
N ARG A 44 -26.45 -24.71 -3.28
CA ARG A 44 -26.40 -23.29 -3.53
C ARG A 44 -25.18 -22.86 -2.72
N LYS A 45 -24.02 -22.75 -3.38
CA LYS A 45 -23.09 -21.68 -3.07
C LYS A 45 -24.03 -20.50 -2.92
N LEU A 46 -24.28 -20.07 -1.69
CA LEU A 46 -24.69 -18.71 -1.48
C LEU A 46 -23.50 -17.93 -2.02
N THR A 47 -23.49 -17.70 -3.33
CA THR A 47 -22.98 -16.46 -3.88
C THR A 47 -23.87 -15.43 -3.23
N VAL A 48 -23.47 -15.00 -2.04
CA VAL A 48 -23.88 -13.69 -1.56
C VAL A 48 -23.50 -12.79 -2.72
N ASP A 49 -24.51 -12.24 -3.38
CA ASP A 49 -24.33 -11.20 -4.37
C ASP A 49 -23.81 -10.00 -3.56
N VAL A 50 -22.51 -10.03 -3.24
CA VAL A 50 -21.84 -8.94 -2.54
C VAL A 50 -21.86 -7.82 -3.55
N LYS A 51 -22.82 -6.90 -3.39
CA LYS A 51 -22.90 -5.71 -4.22
C LYS A 51 -21.55 -5.00 -4.12
N PRO A 52 -20.95 -4.60 -5.25
CA PRO A 52 -19.69 -3.88 -5.24
C PRO A 52 -19.76 -2.67 -4.32
N ILE A 53 -18.68 -2.41 -3.59
CA ILE A 53 -18.61 -1.27 -2.69
C ILE A 53 -18.67 0.01 -3.53
N GLN A 54 -19.71 0.81 -3.28
CA GLN A 54 -19.95 2.04 -4.03
C GLN A 54 -18.88 3.09 -3.73
N PRO A 55 -18.51 3.95 -4.69
CA PRO A 55 -17.62 5.06 -4.43
C PRO A 55 -18.15 6.00 -3.33
N ALA A 56 -17.25 6.65 -2.60
CA ALA A 56 -17.60 7.79 -1.76
C ALA A 56 -18.21 8.92 -2.61
N GLU A 57 -18.99 9.80 -1.98
CA GLU A 57 -19.72 10.88 -2.66
C GLU A 57 -18.81 11.73 -3.56
N LEU A 58 -17.67 12.18 -3.02
CA LEU A 58 -16.74 13.01 -3.78
C LEU A 58 -15.99 12.24 -4.88
N CYS A 59 -15.93 10.91 -4.78
CA CYS A 59 -15.37 10.04 -5.81
C CYS A 59 -16.42 9.57 -6.84
N SER A 60 -17.66 10.06 -6.74
CA SER A 60 -18.78 9.67 -7.61
C SER A 60 -19.17 10.76 -8.64
N THR A 61 -18.34 11.78 -8.84
CA THR A 61 -18.62 12.82 -9.84
C THR A 61 -18.44 12.27 -11.26
N ASP A 62 -19.17 12.80 -12.24
CA ASP A 62 -19.05 12.36 -13.64
C ASP A 62 -17.62 12.48 -14.16
N ALA A 63 -16.95 13.61 -13.85
CA ALA A 63 -15.55 13.83 -14.21
C ALA A 63 -14.62 12.77 -13.60
N ARG A 64 -14.84 12.40 -12.32
CA ARG A 64 -14.04 11.39 -11.65
C ARG A 64 -14.28 10.00 -12.22
N ILE A 65 -15.55 9.66 -12.45
CA ILE A 65 -15.95 8.38 -13.04
C ILE A 65 -15.33 8.20 -14.43
N ASP A 66 -15.35 9.24 -15.26
CA ASP A 66 -14.76 9.20 -16.60
C ASP A 66 -13.23 9.11 -16.55
N PHE A 67 -12.58 9.81 -15.62
CA PHE A 67 -11.15 9.65 -15.35
C PHE A 67 -10.80 8.22 -14.93
N ASP A 68 -11.53 7.66 -13.97
CA ASP A 68 -11.29 6.31 -13.46
C ASP A 68 -11.53 5.25 -14.55
N LYS A 69 -12.59 5.40 -15.36
CA LYS A 69 -12.84 4.54 -16.53
C LYS A 69 -11.70 4.59 -17.54
N ASN A 70 -11.19 5.78 -17.83
CA ASN A 70 -10.05 5.96 -18.74
C ASN A 70 -8.76 5.31 -18.18
N ARG A 71 -8.57 5.35 -16.86
CA ARG A 71 -7.44 4.66 -16.22
C ARG A 71 -7.60 3.15 -16.22
N GLU A 72 -8.81 2.63 -16.10
CA GLU A 72 -9.05 1.18 -16.00
C GLU A 72 -9.08 0.44 -17.35
N VAL A 73 -8.94 1.16 -18.47
CA VAL A 73 -8.98 0.58 -19.82
C VAL A 73 -7.96 -0.57 -19.95
N TYR A 74 -8.36 -1.62 -20.66
CA TYR A 74 -7.56 -2.84 -20.88
C TYR A 74 -7.15 -3.57 -19.58
N GLY A 75 -7.85 -3.30 -18.48
CA GLY A 75 -7.59 -3.97 -17.21
C GLY A 75 -6.25 -3.57 -16.61
N ARG A 76 -5.88 -2.30 -16.74
CA ARG A 76 -4.62 -1.71 -16.27
C ARG A 76 -4.18 -2.22 -14.88
N TYR A 77 -5.11 -2.27 -13.93
CA TYR A 77 -4.81 -2.67 -12.54
C TYR A 77 -4.93 -4.18 -12.27
N LEU A 78 -5.35 -5.00 -13.25
CA LEU A 78 -5.48 -6.45 -13.10
C LEU A 78 -4.26 -7.14 -12.47
N PRO A 79 -3.00 -6.77 -12.80
CA PRO A 79 -1.85 -7.42 -12.19
C PRO A 79 -1.76 -7.27 -10.67
N LEU A 80 -2.48 -6.30 -10.08
CA LEU A 80 -2.52 -6.07 -8.64
C LEU A 80 -3.59 -6.88 -7.92
N SER A 81 -4.61 -7.33 -8.66
CA SER A 81 -5.73 -8.09 -8.09
C SER A 81 -5.31 -9.53 -7.83
N ALA A 82 -5.67 -10.06 -6.66
CA ALA A 82 -5.37 -11.44 -6.34
C ALA A 82 -6.26 -12.42 -7.09
N SER A 83 -7.57 -12.18 -7.14
CA SER A 83 -8.50 -13.26 -7.43
C SER A 83 -9.79 -12.71 -7.98
N ASN A 84 -9.92 -12.58 -9.30
CA ASN A 84 -11.26 -12.66 -9.85
C ASN A 84 -11.30 -13.28 -11.25
N PRO A 85 -11.68 -14.57 -11.39
CA PRO A 85 -12.08 -15.12 -12.68
C PRO A 85 -13.37 -14.46 -13.24
N ASP A 86 -13.99 -13.57 -12.47
CA ASP A 86 -15.12 -12.71 -12.83
C ASP A 86 -14.74 -11.22 -12.93
N TYR A 87 -13.45 -10.84 -12.90
CA TYR A 87 -13.07 -9.46 -13.25
C TYR A 87 -13.38 -9.25 -14.74
N VAL A 88 -14.38 -8.42 -15.01
CA VAL A 88 -14.72 -7.99 -16.35
C VAL A 88 -13.72 -6.92 -16.77
N VAL A 89 -12.96 -7.21 -17.81
CA VAL A 89 -12.09 -6.21 -18.44
C VAL A 89 -12.94 -5.37 -19.37
N TYR A 90 -12.94 -4.05 -19.18
CA TYR A 90 -13.61 -3.12 -20.07
C TYR A 90 -12.68 -2.79 -21.23
N GLU A 91 -13.09 -3.19 -22.44
CA GLU A 91 -12.44 -2.74 -23.67
C GLU A 91 -13.29 -1.64 -24.30
N TYR A 92 -12.73 -0.43 -24.39
CA TYR A 92 -13.34 0.70 -25.07
C TYR A 92 -12.91 0.68 -26.54
N SER A 93 -13.86 0.52 -27.45
CA SER A 93 -13.60 0.78 -28.87
C SER A 93 -13.63 2.27 -29.17
N ILE A 94 -12.96 2.69 -30.25
CA ILE A 94 -12.89 4.06 -30.80
C ILE A 94 -14.31 4.66 -31.07
N ARG A 95 -15.37 3.85 -31.00
CA ARG A 95 -16.78 4.23 -31.22
C ARG A 95 -17.70 4.12 -29.99
N ASN A 96 -17.16 4.12 -28.76
CA ASN A 96 -17.94 4.01 -27.51
C ASN A 96 -18.78 2.71 -27.36
N GLN A 97 -18.49 1.65 -28.11
CA GLN A 97 -19.09 0.34 -27.84
C GLN A 97 -18.29 -0.35 -26.73
N VAL A 98 -18.98 -0.70 -25.64
CA VAL A 98 -18.45 -1.46 -24.50
C VAL A 98 -18.45 -2.93 -24.87
N TYR A 99 -17.27 -3.55 -24.88
CA TYR A 99 -17.15 -5.00 -25.00
C TYR A 99 -16.81 -5.62 -23.65
N TYR A 100 -17.58 -6.63 -23.27
CA TYR A 100 -17.39 -7.41 -22.05
C TYR A 100 -16.64 -8.69 -22.39
N TYR A 101 -15.38 -8.82 -21.96
CA TYR A 101 -14.67 -10.09 -22.11
C TYR A 101 -14.17 -10.61 -20.76
N ARG A 102 -14.58 -11.84 -20.45
CA ARG A 102 -14.14 -12.59 -19.28
C ARG A 102 -12.81 -13.27 -19.61
N LYS A 103 -11.71 -12.80 -19.03
CA LYS A 103 -10.43 -13.51 -19.15
C LYS A 103 -10.46 -14.73 -18.22
N LYS A 104 -10.80 -15.89 -18.77
CA LYS A 104 -10.73 -17.17 -18.05
C LYS A 104 -9.25 -17.50 -17.83
N GLU A 105 -8.68 -17.16 -16.68
CA GLU A 105 -7.35 -17.64 -16.31
C GLU A 105 -7.40 -19.18 -16.24
N LYS A 106 -6.63 -19.85 -17.10
CA LYS A 106 -6.41 -21.30 -17.02
C LYS A 106 -5.65 -21.59 -15.71
N ASN A 107 -6.33 -22.18 -14.73
CA ASN A 107 -5.77 -22.90 -13.57
C ASN A 107 -4.36 -22.44 -13.13
N ASN A 108 -4.23 -21.22 -12.60
CA ASN A 108 -3.00 -20.75 -11.96
C ASN A 108 -2.95 -21.19 -10.48
N LYS A 109 -3.05 -22.50 -10.20
CA LYS A 109 -3.03 -23.06 -8.83
C LYS A 109 -1.74 -22.78 -8.02
N HIS A 110 -0.78 -22.05 -8.58
CA HIS A 110 0.56 -21.87 -8.00
C HIS A 110 1.10 -20.43 -8.03
N LYS A 111 0.35 -19.41 -8.46
CA LYS A 111 0.82 -18.02 -8.29
C LYS A 111 0.51 -17.55 -6.87
N LYS A 112 1.57 -17.22 -6.10
CA LYS A 112 1.43 -16.53 -4.83
C LYS A 112 0.83 -15.15 -5.11
N HIS A 113 -0.33 -14.87 -4.52
CA HIS A 113 -0.96 -13.56 -4.65
C HIS A 113 -0.15 -12.49 -3.89
N PRO A 114 -0.03 -11.27 -4.43
CA PRO A 114 0.66 -10.18 -3.73
C PRO A 114 -0.03 -9.88 -2.41
N ARG A 115 0.72 -9.60 -1.36
CA ARG A 115 0.19 -9.18 -0.05
C ARG A 115 0.55 -7.74 0.26
N TYR A 116 -0.39 -7.00 0.84
CA TYR A 116 -0.29 -5.57 1.05
C TYR A 116 -0.45 -5.24 2.53
N PHE A 117 0.50 -4.51 3.10
CA PHE A 117 0.40 -3.98 4.47
C PHE A 117 0.02 -2.50 4.40
N PHE A 118 -1.14 -2.15 4.89
CA PHE A 118 -1.57 -0.76 5.02
C PHE A 118 -1.32 -0.27 6.44
N ALA A 119 -0.79 0.95 6.57
CA ALA A 119 -0.55 1.63 7.83
C ALA A 119 -1.16 3.03 7.79
N ALA A 120 -1.77 3.48 8.89
CA ALA A 120 -2.26 4.84 9.01
C ALA A 120 -2.01 5.43 10.40
N ASN A 121 -1.60 6.70 10.43
CA ASN A 121 -1.62 7.53 11.63
C ASN A 121 -2.71 8.59 11.51
N LEU A 122 -3.59 8.67 12.51
CA LEU A 122 -4.75 9.55 12.48
C LEU A 122 -4.86 10.34 13.80
N HIS A 123 -5.25 11.60 13.70
CA HIS A 123 -5.52 12.51 14.80
C HIS A 123 -6.47 13.64 14.36
N ASN A 124 -7.64 13.74 14.97
CA ASN A 124 -8.67 14.74 14.66
C ASN A 124 -9.07 14.78 13.17
N ASN A 125 -9.48 13.63 12.65
CA ASN A 125 -9.79 13.42 11.24
C ASN A 125 -11.28 13.15 10.96
N GLU A 126 -12.20 13.59 11.84
CA GLU A 126 -13.66 13.39 11.68
C GLU A 126 -14.17 13.79 10.28
N GLU A 127 -13.65 14.88 9.70
CA GLU A 127 -14.08 15.37 8.37
C GLU A 127 -13.78 14.36 7.24
N ILE A 128 -12.59 13.77 7.22
CA ILE A 128 -12.10 13.00 6.07
C ILE A 128 -12.44 11.51 6.17
N LEU A 129 -12.68 11.01 7.38
CA LEU A 129 -12.85 9.58 7.66
C LEU A 129 -13.96 8.92 6.84
N PRO A 130 -15.15 9.52 6.64
CA PRO A 130 -16.20 8.89 5.85
C PRO A 130 -15.74 8.48 4.44
N GLN A 131 -15.00 9.37 3.75
CA GLN A 131 -14.43 9.06 2.44
C GLN A 131 -13.24 8.11 2.54
N PHE A 132 -12.31 8.38 3.45
CA PHE A 132 -11.11 7.58 3.67
C PHE A 132 -11.45 6.09 3.86
N MET A 133 -12.40 5.80 4.76
CA MET A 133 -12.83 4.43 5.07
C MET A 133 -13.51 3.76 3.88
N GLN A 134 -14.40 4.49 3.18
CA GLN A 134 -15.14 3.95 2.04
C GLN A 134 -14.19 3.61 0.88
N GLU A 135 -13.28 4.51 0.53
CA GLU A 135 -12.34 4.31 -0.57
C GLU A 135 -11.25 3.27 -0.23
N LEU A 136 -10.82 3.16 1.04
CA LEU A 136 -9.97 2.04 1.48
C LEU A 136 -10.63 0.69 1.25
N LEU A 137 -11.90 0.53 1.62
CA LEU A 137 -12.59 -0.74 1.41
C LEU A 137 -12.67 -1.10 -0.08
N ARG A 138 -12.84 -0.11 -0.97
CA ARG A 138 -12.81 -0.32 -2.42
C ARG A 138 -11.43 -0.72 -2.93
N VAL A 139 -10.35 -0.18 -2.35
CA VAL A 139 -8.98 -0.64 -2.63
C VAL A 139 -8.82 -2.08 -2.18
N PHE A 140 -9.28 -2.42 -0.97
CA PHE A 140 -9.15 -3.78 -0.43
C PHE A 140 -9.98 -4.80 -1.19
N GLU A 141 -11.20 -4.44 -1.61
CA GLU A 141 -12.04 -5.25 -2.49
C GLU A 141 -11.31 -5.57 -3.80
N PHE A 142 -10.63 -4.58 -4.39
CA PHE A 142 -9.89 -4.75 -5.63
C PHE A 142 -8.65 -5.64 -5.48
N LEU A 143 -7.85 -5.40 -4.43
CA LEU A 143 -6.64 -6.18 -4.13
C LEU A 143 -6.97 -7.59 -3.63
N GLY A 144 -8.19 -7.81 -3.15
CA GLY A 144 -8.65 -9.00 -2.44
C GLY A 144 -8.44 -8.84 -0.94
N PHE A 145 -9.54 -8.85 -0.18
CA PHE A 145 -9.54 -8.62 1.28
C PHE A 145 -8.58 -9.55 2.04
N GLU A 146 -8.42 -10.80 1.58
CA GLU A 146 -7.54 -11.80 2.17
C GLU A 146 -6.04 -11.49 2.00
N ASN A 147 -5.69 -10.59 1.08
CA ASN A 147 -4.32 -10.20 0.78
C ASN A 147 -3.89 -8.92 1.49
N VAL A 148 -4.80 -8.29 2.22
CA VAL A 148 -4.60 -7.02 2.90
C VAL A 148 -4.46 -7.25 4.40
N TYR A 149 -3.50 -6.53 5.00
CA TYR A 149 -3.46 -6.27 6.44
C TYR A 149 -3.57 -4.77 6.67
N MET A 150 -4.41 -4.31 7.61
CA MET A 150 -4.55 -2.89 7.96
C MET A 150 -4.07 -2.61 9.40
N SER A 151 -3.19 -1.64 9.59
CA SER A 151 -2.75 -1.17 10.90
C SER A 151 -3.09 0.30 11.07
N ILE A 152 -3.92 0.63 12.06
CA ILE A 152 -4.33 2.00 12.37
C ILE A 152 -3.81 2.35 13.76
N TYR A 153 -3.08 3.45 13.84
CA TYR A 153 -2.69 4.06 15.10
C TYR A 153 -3.29 5.46 15.21
N GLU A 154 -4.25 5.60 16.12
CA GLU A 154 -4.91 6.84 16.47
C GLU A 154 -4.22 7.47 17.68
N ASN A 155 -3.86 8.75 17.55
CA ASN A 155 -2.99 9.44 18.48
C ASN A 155 -3.71 10.50 19.35
N GLY A 156 -4.76 10.10 20.08
CA GLY A 156 -5.36 10.98 21.10
C GLY A 156 -6.33 12.04 20.58
N SER A 157 -7.17 11.69 19.60
CA SER A 157 -8.20 12.56 19.03
C SER A 157 -9.23 13.00 20.06
N THR A 158 -9.74 14.21 19.86
CA THR A 158 -10.77 14.87 20.69
C THR A 158 -12.10 15.07 19.96
N ASP A 159 -12.14 14.79 18.66
CA ASP A 159 -13.35 14.77 17.83
C ASP A 159 -13.93 13.35 17.72
N LYS A 160 -14.85 13.08 16.78
CA LYS A 160 -15.44 11.75 16.61
C LYS A 160 -14.56 10.72 15.91
N THR A 161 -13.27 11.01 15.69
CA THR A 161 -12.34 10.10 15.02
C THR A 161 -12.36 8.69 15.62
N LYS A 162 -12.30 8.56 16.95
CA LYS A 162 -12.28 7.26 17.63
C LYS A 162 -13.53 6.44 17.37
N GLU A 163 -14.72 7.05 17.53
CA GLU A 163 -16.01 6.41 17.26
C GLU A 163 -16.11 5.93 15.81
N MET A 164 -15.64 6.76 14.86
CA MET A 164 -15.62 6.40 13.44
C MET A 164 -14.65 5.24 13.15
N LEU A 165 -13.48 5.21 13.80
CA LEU A 165 -12.51 4.14 13.64
C LEU A 165 -12.97 2.81 14.26
N GLU A 166 -13.71 2.83 15.37
CA GLU A 166 -14.36 1.64 15.92
C GLU A 166 -15.38 1.05 14.92
N SER A 167 -16.21 1.91 14.33
CA SER A 167 -17.14 1.52 13.25
C SER A 167 -16.40 0.95 12.04
N PHE A 168 -15.26 1.54 11.67
CA PHE A 168 -14.41 1.01 10.60
C PHE A 168 -13.85 -0.38 10.92
N SER A 169 -13.37 -0.59 12.15
CA SER A 169 -12.87 -1.86 12.64
C SER A 169 -13.91 -2.96 12.47
N ALA A 170 -15.16 -2.69 12.88
CA ALA A 170 -16.27 -3.62 12.71
C ALA A 170 -16.57 -3.94 11.23
N ARG A 171 -16.48 -2.95 10.34
CA ARG A 171 -16.60 -3.18 8.88
C ARG A 171 -15.46 -4.04 8.35
N LEU A 172 -14.21 -3.81 8.77
CA LEU A 172 -13.07 -4.62 8.37
C LEU A 172 -13.22 -6.09 8.85
N GLU A 173 -13.76 -6.31 10.04
CA GLU A 173 -14.13 -7.63 10.57
C GLU A 173 -15.18 -8.33 9.69
N GLU A 174 -16.23 -7.62 9.26
CA GLU A 174 -17.27 -8.15 8.37
C GLU A 174 -16.69 -8.67 7.04
N TYR A 175 -15.75 -7.91 6.45
CA TYR A 175 -15.02 -8.30 5.23
C TYR A 175 -13.85 -9.26 5.49
N LYS A 176 -13.61 -9.66 6.75
CA LYS A 176 -12.52 -10.56 7.19
C LYS A 176 -11.13 -10.01 6.82
N VAL A 177 -10.97 -8.70 6.78
CA VAL A 177 -9.68 -8.05 6.61
C VAL A 177 -8.93 -8.13 7.95
N GLN A 178 -7.73 -8.71 7.93
CA GLN A 178 -6.90 -8.75 9.13
C GLN A 178 -6.44 -7.33 9.47
N HIS A 179 -6.61 -6.91 10.72
CA HIS A 179 -6.22 -5.56 11.10
C HIS A 179 -5.86 -5.43 12.59
N ARG A 180 -5.23 -4.30 12.93
CA ARG A 180 -5.02 -3.82 14.29
C ARG A 180 -5.43 -2.34 14.38
N LEU A 181 -6.30 -2.03 15.32
CA LEU A 181 -6.66 -0.67 15.70
C LEU A 181 -6.11 -0.39 17.10
N ASN A 182 -5.19 0.55 17.20
CA ASN A 182 -4.64 1.05 18.45
C ASN A 182 -5.06 2.51 18.61
N MET A 183 -5.70 2.86 19.73
CA MET A 183 -6.13 4.23 20.03
C MET A 183 -5.57 4.70 21.36
N GLU A 184 -4.93 5.86 21.37
CA GLU A 184 -4.37 6.46 22.58
C GLU A 184 -5.31 7.50 23.17
N ASN A 185 -5.19 7.75 24.48
CA ASN A 185 -5.87 8.86 25.15
C ASN A 185 -4.92 10.01 25.52
N SER A 186 -3.62 9.81 25.34
CA SER A 186 -2.61 10.77 25.75
C SER A 186 -2.21 11.71 24.61
N LYS A 187 -1.96 12.97 24.95
CA LYS A 187 -1.38 13.96 24.03
C LYS A 187 0.14 13.85 24.05
N ARG A 188 0.79 14.39 23.01
CA ARG A 188 2.25 14.56 22.98
C ARG A 188 2.73 15.23 24.28
N PRO A 189 3.70 14.64 25.00
CA PRO A 189 4.24 15.25 26.22
C PRO A 189 4.89 16.61 25.93
N GLU A 190 4.71 17.57 26.82
CA GLU A 190 5.27 18.92 26.66
C GLU A 190 6.80 18.88 26.53
N ASN A 191 7.54 18.05 27.24
CA ASN A 191 9.02 18.09 27.12
C ASN A 191 9.60 17.21 26.00
N SER A 192 8.76 16.68 25.10
CA SER A 192 9.19 15.80 24.01
C SER A 192 9.68 16.57 22.78
N HIS A 193 10.71 16.06 22.10
CA HIS A 193 11.09 16.57 20.79
C HIS A 193 10.07 16.13 19.73
N ARG A 194 9.60 17.08 18.90
CA ARG A 194 8.52 16.81 17.93
C ARG A 194 8.84 15.65 16.99
N ILE A 195 10.04 15.63 16.39
CA ILE A 195 10.42 14.60 15.41
C ILE A 195 10.59 13.23 16.05
N GLU A 196 11.09 13.17 17.28
CA GLU A 196 11.24 11.90 18.00
C GLU A 196 9.87 11.32 18.33
N TYR A 197 8.94 12.17 18.78
CA TYR A 197 7.57 11.78 19.00
C TYR A 197 6.87 11.29 17.72
N LEU A 198 6.98 12.02 16.60
CA LEU A 198 6.39 11.62 15.32
C LEU A 198 6.99 10.31 14.79
N ALA A 199 8.30 10.12 14.93
CA ALA A 199 8.96 8.86 14.60
C ALA A 199 8.37 7.69 15.41
N ASN A 200 8.16 7.87 16.71
CA ASN A 200 7.52 6.86 17.55
C ASN A 200 6.08 6.56 17.14
N VAL A 201 5.29 7.59 16.81
CA VAL A 201 3.91 7.46 16.31
C VAL A 201 3.85 6.66 15.00
N ARG A 202 4.78 6.90 14.07
CA ARG A 202 4.87 6.11 12.82
C ARG A 202 5.30 4.67 13.07
N ASN A 203 6.28 4.47 13.94
CA ASN A 203 6.72 3.13 14.32
C ASN A 203 5.61 2.33 15.01
N LYS A 204 4.74 2.98 15.80
CA LYS A 204 3.55 2.35 16.40
C LYS A 204 2.56 1.84 15.33
N ALA A 205 2.34 2.58 14.25
CA ALA A 205 1.52 2.11 13.13
C ALA A 205 2.15 0.90 12.42
N LEU A 206 3.47 0.76 12.44
CA LEU A 206 4.20 -0.35 11.81
C LEU A 206 4.51 -1.52 12.76
N GLU A 207 4.15 -1.43 14.04
CA GLU A 207 4.41 -2.48 15.03
C GLU A 207 3.94 -3.88 14.58
N PRO A 208 2.74 -4.05 13.99
CA PRO A 208 2.33 -5.36 13.47
C PRO A 208 3.24 -5.87 12.35
N TYR A 209 3.75 -4.98 11.49
CA TYR A 209 4.68 -5.37 10.43
C TYR A 209 5.96 -5.94 11.03
N TYR A 210 6.52 -5.29 12.05
CA TYR A 210 7.73 -5.76 12.73
C TYR A 210 7.53 -7.14 13.38
N GLU A 211 6.38 -7.37 14.03
CA GLU A 211 6.03 -8.69 14.56
C GLU A 211 5.93 -9.76 13.46
N PHE A 212 5.34 -9.41 12.32
CA PHE A 212 5.27 -10.30 11.17
C PHE A 212 6.66 -10.64 10.62
N SER A 213 7.51 -9.63 10.47
CA SER A 213 8.89 -9.80 9.99
C SER A 213 9.69 -10.70 10.93
N GLU A 214 9.57 -10.51 12.25
CA GLU A 214 10.22 -11.36 13.26
C GLU A 214 9.72 -12.80 13.27
N ARG A 215 8.39 -13.01 13.22
CA ARG A 215 7.80 -14.36 13.11
C ARG A 215 8.27 -15.04 11.83
N LYS A 216 8.37 -14.30 10.73
CA LYS A 216 8.86 -14.83 9.47
C LYS A 216 10.32 -15.21 9.57
N ARG A 217 11.18 -14.36 10.14
CA ARG A 217 12.60 -14.65 10.38
C ARG A 217 12.78 -15.97 11.11
N GLN A 218 12.02 -16.18 12.18
CA GLN A 218 12.03 -17.45 12.92
C GLN A 218 11.64 -18.64 12.02
N ARG A 219 10.59 -18.50 11.21
CA ARG A 219 10.19 -19.54 10.23
C ARG A 219 11.26 -19.80 9.17
N ARG A 220 11.89 -18.74 8.61
CA ARG A 220 12.94 -18.87 7.58
C ARG A 220 14.10 -19.74 8.05
N MET A 221 14.47 -19.63 9.33
CA MET A 221 15.52 -20.42 9.94
C MET A 221 15.23 -21.93 9.91
N PHE A 222 13.95 -22.33 9.93
CA PHE A 222 13.53 -23.73 9.88
C PHE A 222 13.08 -24.21 8.49
N SER A 223 12.43 -23.36 7.69
CA SER A 223 11.81 -23.76 6.41
C SER A 223 12.63 -23.41 5.16
N GLY A 224 13.60 -22.48 5.27
CA GLY A 224 14.31 -21.93 4.12
C GLY A 224 13.47 -21.01 3.22
N ASP A 225 12.22 -20.68 3.56
CA ASP A 225 11.36 -19.80 2.77
C ASP A 225 11.92 -18.36 2.73
N ARG A 226 12.36 -17.92 1.54
CA ARG A 226 12.92 -16.58 1.33
C ARG A 226 11.89 -15.55 0.88
N SER A 227 10.61 -15.90 0.78
CA SER A 227 9.58 -14.98 0.30
C SER A 227 9.41 -13.79 1.25
N MET A 228 8.98 -12.63 0.75
CA MET A 228 8.57 -11.51 1.61
C MET A 228 7.22 -11.81 2.26
N GLU A 229 6.96 -11.27 3.46
CA GLU A 229 5.64 -11.42 4.10
C GLU A 229 4.58 -10.61 3.37
N PHE A 230 4.96 -9.38 3.01
CA PHE A 230 4.20 -8.43 2.23
C PHE A 230 5.04 -8.00 1.04
N ASP A 231 4.41 -7.74 -0.10
CA ASP A 231 5.05 -7.28 -1.33
C ASP A 231 5.16 -5.75 -1.37
N LYS A 232 4.25 -5.04 -0.70
CA LYS A 232 4.26 -3.58 -0.52
C LYS A 232 3.74 -3.17 0.86
N ILE A 233 4.28 -2.07 1.36
CA ILE A 233 3.71 -1.32 2.49
C ILE A 233 3.10 -0.04 1.93
N ILE A 234 1.86 0.27 2.26
CA ILE A 234 1.16 1.51 1.89
C ILE A 234 0.92 2.28 3.18
N PHE A 235 1.66 3.38 3.38
CA PHE A 235 1.50 4.22 4.56
C PHE A 235 0.72 5.48 4.17
N ILE A 236 -0.44 5.67 4.79
CA ILE A 236 -1.38 6.75 4.47
C ILE A 236 -1.50 7.68 5.70
N ASN A 237 -1.30 8.97 5.50
CA ASN A 237 -1.63 10.01 6.48
C ASN A 237 -3.14 10.37 6.41
N ASP A 238 -3.50 11.53 6.91
CA ASP A 238 -4.81 12.16 6.92
C ASP A 238 -5.16 12.88 5.61
N ILE A 239 -5.09 12.17 4.50
CA ILE A 239 -5.45 12.69 3.17
C ILE A 239 -6.81 12.18 2.68
N MET A 240 -7.35 12.87 1.68
CA MET A 240 -8.47 12.41 0.88
C MET A 240 -7.96 11.85 -0.45
N PHE A 241 -8.56 10.74 -0.90
CA PHE A 241 -8.20 10.06 -2.15
C PHE A 241 -9.41 9.26 -2.66
N CYS A 242 -9.33 8.76 -3.89
CA CYS A 242 -10.19 7.69 -4.38
C CYS A 242 -9.39 6.42 -4.66
N ARG A 243 -10.09 5.29 -4.82
CA ARG A 243 -9.53 3.96 -5.07
C ARG A 243 -8.35 3.97 -6.04
N ASN A 244 -8.54 4.56 -7.21
CA ASN A 244 -7.56 4.50 -8.30
C ASN A 244 -6.29 5.32 -8.03
N ASP A 245 -6.35 6.31 -7.14
CA ASP A 245 -5.15 7.04 -6.72
C ASP A 245 -4.15 6.08 -6.06
N ILE A 246 -4.64 5.21 -5.17
CA ILE A 246 -3.83 4.22 -4.47
C ILE A 246 -3.40 3.09 -5.40
N LEU A 247 -4.31 2.58 -6.25
CA LEU A 247 -3.97 1.52 -7.20
C LEU A 247 -2.91 1.97 -8.22
N GLU A 248 -2.99 3.21 -8.70
CA GLU A 248 -1.99 3.76 -9.61
C GLU A 248 -0.61 3.89 -8.95
N LEU A 249 -0.54 4.34 -7.68
CA LEU A 249 0.73 4.38 -6.94
C LEU A 249 1.35 2.99 -6.80
N ILE A 250 0.54 1.98 -6.47
CA ILE A 250 1.02 0.58 -6.35
C ILE A 250 1.51 0.06 -7.71
N LEU A 251 0.74 0.31 -8.78
CA LEU A 251 1.10 -0.09 -10.14
C LEU A 251 2.42 0.54 -10.58
N GLN A 252 2.56 1.85 -10.42
CA GLN A 252 3.77 2.59 -10.80
C GLN A 252 4.97 2.15 -9.97
N SER A 253 4.77 1.88 -8.68
CA SER A 253 5.80 1.30 -7.82
C SER A 253 6.29 -0.06 -8.34
N ASN A 254 5.39 -0.92 -8.84
CA ASN A 254 5.76 -2.20 -9.44
C ASN A 254 6.45 -2.04 -10.79
N ASN A 255 5.90 -1.20 -11.68
CA ASN A 255 6.38 -1.03 -13.06
C ASN A 255 7.79 -0.42 -13.11
N ASN A 256 8.07 0.53 -12.22
CA ASN A 256 9.37 1.17 -12.07
C ASN A 256 10.27 0.44 -11.05
N GLN A 257 9.76 -0.61 -10.40
CA GLN A 257 10.42 -1.30 -9.30
C GLN A 257 10.87 -0.32 -8.20
N ALA A 258 10.11 0.74 -7.96
CA ALA A 258 10.51 1.79 -7.05
C ALA A 258 10.52 1.31 -5.59
N ASP A 259 11.44 1.90 -4.83
CA ASP A 259 11.61 1.66 -3.41
C ASP A 259 10.70 2.57 -2.57
N ILE A 260 10.45 3.79 -3.07
CA ILE A 260 9.50 4.74 -2.51
C ILE A 260 8.71 5.37 -3.67
N THR A 261 7.39 5.38 -3.57
CA THR A 261 6.50 5.99 -4.56
C THR A 261 5.45 6.86 -3.87
N CYS A 262 5.40 8.14 -4.21
CA CYS A 262 4.45 9.10 -3.61
C CYS A 262 3.62 9.82 -4.69
N PRO A 263 2.45 10.38 -4.34
CA PRO A 263 1.70 11.26 -5.21
C PRO A 263 2.21 12.71 -5.07
N MET A 264 1.43 13.65 -5.58
CA MET A 264 1.53 15.07 -5.27
C MET A 264 0.57 15.43 -4.15
N ASP A 265 1.07 15.93 -3.02
CA ASP A 265 0.23 16.45 -1.94
C ASP A 265 -0.01 17.94 -2.14
N LEU A 266 -1.28 18.30 -2.30
CA LEU A 266 -1.66 19.63 -2.78
C LEU A 266 -2.46 20.37 -1.72
N ASP A 267 -2.21 21.66 -1.63
CA ASP A 267 -3.01 22.62 -0.89
C ASP A 267 -3.53 23.70 -1.84
N TYR A 268 -4.54 24.43 -1.35
CA TYR A 268 -5.11 25.56 -2.08
C TYR A 268 -5.15 26.79 -1.18
N TYR A 269 -4.74 27.93 -1.73
CA TYR A 269 -4.92 29.23 -1.09
C TYR A 269 -5.74 30.14 -2.00
N ASP A 270 -6.48 31.08 -1.41
CA ASP A 270 -7.29 32.02 -2.18
C ASP A 270 -6.47 33.26 -2.53
N GLU A 271 -6.33 33.57 -3.81
CA GLU A 271 -5.91 34.88 -4.29
C GLU A 271 -7.13 35.72 -4.64
N THR A 272 -7.08 37.02 -4.38
CA THR A 272 -8.15 37.95 -4.76
C THR A 272 -7.81 38.56 -6.12
N ASP A 273 -8.68 38.38 -7.10
CA ASP A 273 -8.53 39.00 -8.41
C ASP A 273 -8.84 40.51 -8.38
N SER A 274 -8.56 41.20 -9.49
CA SER A 274 -8.82 42.64 -9.62
C SER A 274 -10.30 43.02 -9.49
N SER A 275 -11.22 42.06 -9.53
CA SER A 275 -12.67 42.24 -9.37
C SER A 275 -13.16 41.89 -7.96
N GLY A 276 -12.26 41.50 -7.05
CA GLY A 276 -12.60 41.11 -5.68
C GLY A 276 -13.03 39.65 -5.50
N ASN A 277 -12.94 38.80 -6.54
CA ASN A 277 -13.28 37.39 -6.43
C ASN A 277 -12.11 36.58 -5.89
N LYS A 278 -12.42 35.56 -5.09
CA LYS A 278 -11.43 34.58 -4.62
C LYS A 278 -11.20 33.50 -5.67
N ILE A 279 -9.95 33.39 -6.11
CA ILE A 279 -9.47 32.36 -7.03
C ILE A 279 -8.64 31.36 -6.23
N PRO A 280 -9.03 30.06 -6.23
CA PRO A 280 -8.23 29.03 -5.57
C PRO A 280 -6.97 28.75 -6.39
N ILE A 281 -5.81 29.03 -5.82
CA ILE A 281 -4.51 28.72 -6.40
C ILE A 281 -4.00 27.41 -5.83
N LYS A 282 -3.65 26.51 -6.73
CA LYS A 282 -3.16 25.17 -6.44
C LYS A 282 -1.66 25.18 -6.21
N THR A 283 -1.22 24.68 -5.06
CA THR A 283 0.19 24.59 -4.69
C THR A 283 0.58 23.23 -4.16
N PHE A 284 1.88 22.95 -4.23
CA PHE A 284 2.46 21.80 -3.56
C PHE A 284 2.59 22.07 -2.06
N ARG A 285 2.16 21.14 -1.20
CA ARG A 285 2.10 21.37 0.24
C ARG A 285 3.46 21.15 0.92
N ASP A 286 3.97 19.92 0.90
CA ASP A 286 5.09 19.49 1.76
C ASP A 286 6.49 19.84 1.24
N THR A 287 6.76 21.14 1.15
CA THR A 287 8.10 21.67 0.82
C THR A 287 9.17 21.38 1.89
N TRP A 288 8.78 20.93 3.10
CA TRP A 288 9.73 20.64 4.16
C TRP A 288 10.33 19.24 4.02
N VAL A 289 9.56 18.24 3.56
CA VAL A 289 10.05 16.87 3.36
C VAL A 289 10.52 16.63 1.94
N ALA A 290 9.76 17.07 0.93
CA ALA A 290 10.05 16.70 -0.45
C ALA A 290 11.37 17.33 -0.95
N ARG A 291 12.21 16.50 -1.55
CA ARG A 291 13.52 16.89 -2.10
C ARG A 291 13.66 16.38 -3.52
N ASP A 292 14.00 17.26 -4.44
CA ASP A 292 14.24 16.85 -5.80
C ASP A 292 15.54 16.04 -5.93
N ILE A 293 15.81 15.51 -7.12
CA ILE A 293 16.99 14.66 -7.35
C ILE A 293 18.32 15.43 -7.28
N LYS A 294 18.29 16.77 -7.17
CA LYS A 294 19.47 17.61 -6.91
C LYS A 294 19.64 17.93 -5.43
N GLY A 295 18.70 17.51 -4.59
CA GLY A 295 18.70 17.72 -3.15
C GLY A 295 18.04 19.03 -2.71
N ASP A 296 17.45 19.79 -3.62
CA ASP A 296 16.72 21.03 -3.29
C ASP A 296 15.31 20.72 -2.78
N ALA A 297 14.76 21.61 -1.96
CA ALA A 297 13.35 21.54 -1.58
C ALA A 297 12.44 21.73 -2.81
N PHE A 298 11.32 21.00 -2.83
CA PHE A 298 10.29 21.26 -3.81
C PHE A 298 9.77 22.69 -3.71
N ARG A 299 9.36 23.24 -4.86
CA ARG A 299 8.77 24.57 -4.97
C ARG A 299 7.24 24.49 -4.83
N LYS A 300 6.63 25.54 -4.30
CA LYS A 300 5.16 25.66 -4.22
C LYS A 300 4.49 25.64 -5.60
N ASN A 301 5.13 26.21 -6.62
CA ASN A 301 4.60 26.29 -7.98
C ASN A 301 4.63 24.91 -8.67
N ILE A 302 3.45 24.31 -8.86
CA ILE A 302 3.32 22.98 -9.47
C ILE A 302 3.79 22.89 -10.93
N LYS A 303 3.92 24.01 -11.65
CA LYS A 303 4.44 24.06 -13.03
C LYS A 303 5.97 24.03 -13.10
N ASP A 304 6.62 24.31 -11.98
CA ASP A 304 8.07 24.38 -11.83
C ASP A 304 8.40 23.87 -10.42
N ILE A 305 8.08 22.60 -10.19
CA ILE A 305 8.05 22.01 -8.84
C ILE A 305 9.43 21.60 -8.35
N THR A 306 10.35 21.27 -9.26
CA THR A 306 11.73 20.90 -8.93
C THR A 306 12.74 21.88 -9.55
N THR A 307 13.98 21.84 -9.09
CA THR A 307 15.12 22.49 -9.74
C THR A 307 15.71 21.65 -10.87
N ASP A 308 15.25 20.40 -11.02
CA ASP A 308 15.66 19.51 -12.08
C ASP A 308 14.77 19.65 -13.33
N SER A 309 15.38 20.01 -14.45
CA SER A 309 14.65 20.27 -15.68
C SER A 309 14.01 19.02 -16.28
N GLU A 310 14.61 17.83 -16.09
CA GLU A 310 14.05 16.60 -16.64
C GLU A 310 12.85 16.14 -15.80
N SER A 311 12.95 16.22 -14.47
CA SER A 311 11.82 16.00 -13.56
C SER A 311 10.66 16.93 -13.87
N ASN A 312 10.90 18.22 -14.10
CA ASN A 312 9.83 19.16 -14.50
C ASN A 312 9.22 18.80 -15.87
N LYS A 313 10.02 18.44 -16.88
CA LYS A 313 9.50 17.99 -18.19
C LYS A 313 8.65 16.73 -18.08
N ARG A 314 9.05 15.79 -17.21
CA ARG A 314 8.28 14.57 -16.94
C ARG A 314 6.99 14.91 -16.20
N ALA A 315 7.05 15.74 -15.17
CA ALA A 315 5.89 16.21 -14.42
C ALA A 315 4.84 16.92 -15.30
N GLU A 316 5.28 17.79 -16.22
CA GLU A 316 4.41 18.47 -17.19
C GLU A 316 3.67 17.47 -18.09
N LYS A 317 4.33 16.38 -18.47
CA LYS A 317 3.76 15.27 -19.23
C LYS A 317 3.01 14.26 -18.36
N GLY A 318 2.83 14.53 -17.06
CA GLY A 318 2.25 13.60 -16.09
C GLY A 318 3.02 12.29 -15.90
N LEU A 319 4.26 12.21 -16.38
CA LEU A 319 5.12 11.04 -16.21
C LEU A 319 5.71 11.01 -14.80
N PRO A 320 5.83 9.82 -14.17
CA PRO A 320 6.57 9.69 -12.93
C PRO A 320 7.99 10.23 -13.04
N PHE A 321 8.54 10.85 -12.00
CA PHE A 321 9.90 11.40 -12.00
C PHE A 321 10.65 11.06 -10.72
N GLN A 322 11.98 10.93 -10.82
CA GLN A 322 12.84 10.59 -9.69
C GLN A 322 13.08 11.81 -8.79
N VAL A 323 13.18 11.55 -7.49
CA VAL A 323 13.37 12.56 -6.45
C VAL A 323 14.33 12.00 -5.40
N GLN A 324 14.91 12.83 -4.54
CA GLN A 324 15.66 12.33 -3.40
C GLN A 324 14.73 11.91 -2.27
N CYS A 325 13.66 12.66 -2.00
CA CYS A 325 12.71 12.29 -0.97
C CYS A 325 11.29 12.73 -1.31
N CYS A 326 10.32 11.91 -0.93
CA CYS A 326 8.91 12.24 -0.91
C CYS A 326 8.21 11.49 0.24
N TRP A 327 7.10 12.05 0.72
CA TRP A 327 6.16 11.36 1.61
C TRP A 327 4.72 11.71 1.23
N ASN A 328 4.47 13.01 0.97
CA ASN A 328 3.36 13.56 0.20
C ASN A 328 1.99 12.92 0.53
N GLY A 329 1.69 12.78 1.82
CA GLY A 329 0.41 12.27 2.30
C GLY A 329 0.24 10.74 2.25
N VAL A 330 0.63 10.08 1.17
CA VAL A 330 0.66 8.61 1.07
C VAL A 330 1.91 8.13 0.37
N VAL A 331 2.47 7.02 0.84
CA VAL A 331 3.65 6.42 0.24
C VAL A 331 3.46 4.92 0.07
N VAL A 332 3.90 4.42 -1.08
CA VAL A 332 4.08 2.99 -1.35
C VAL A 332 5.56 2.66 -1.21
N LEU A 333 5.87 1.75 -0.29
CA LEU A 333 7.22 1.42 0.13
C LEU A 333 7.58 -0.02 -0.26
N ASN A 334 8.83 -0.21 -0.67
CA ASN A 334 9.46 -1.52 -0.75
C ASN A 334 9.68 -2.06 0.68
N PRO A 335 9.14 -3.24 1.04
CA PRO A 335 9.25 -3.76 2.40
C PRO A 335 10.65 -4.25 2.80
N LYS A 336 11.56 -4.48 1.84
CA LYS A 336 12.88 -5.08 2.11
C LYS A 336 13.71 -4.35 3.20
N PRO A 337 13.77 -3.00 3.26
CA PRO A 337 14.54 -2.31 4.29
C PRO A 337 14.02 -2.52 5.71
N PHE A 338 12.76 -2.93 5.88
CA PHE A 338 12.19 -3.19 7.19
C PHE A 338 12.51 -4.58 7.74
N ASP A 339 12.92 -5.50 6.87
CA ASP A 339 13.30 -6.86 7.22
C ASP A 339 14.79 -6.93 7.63
N ASN A 340 15.14 -7.98 8.36
CA ASN A 340 16.52 -8.28 8.72
C ASN A 340 17.41 -8.43 7.45
N PRO A 341 18.66 -7.91 7.45
CA PRO A 341 19.41 -7.35 8.58
C PRO A 341 19.26 -5.84 8.79
N PHE A 342 18.38 -5.17 8.05
CA PHE A 342 18.32 -3.71 8.03
C PHE A 342 17.48 -3.14 9.18
N ASP A 343 16.36 -3.79 9.48
CA ASP A 343 15.47 -3.44 10.59
C ASP A 343 15.12 -1.95 10.64
N LEU A 344 14.86 -1.35 9.47
CA LEU A 344 14.62 0.08 9.34
C LEU A 344 13.44 0.54 10.21
N ARG A 345 13.62 1.67 10.90
CA ARG A 345 12.60 2.34 11.74
C ARG A 345 12.63 3.83 11.47
N PHE A 346 11.51 4.51 11.69
CA PHE A 346 11.52 5.96 11.80
C PHE A 346 12.35 6.39 13.01
N ARG A 347 13.07 7.50 12.89
CA ARG A 347 13.93 8.04 13.94
C ARG A 347 14.04 9.56 13.87
N ARG A 348 14.58 10.13 14.94
CA ARG A 348 15.16 11.48 14.92
C ARG A 348 16.60 11.41 14.39
N SER A 349 17.13 12.55 13.96
CA SER A 349 18.55 12.74 13.69
C SER A 349 19.42 12.32 14.87
N VAL A 350 20.57 11.72 14.59
CA VAL A 350 21.52 11.31 15.63
C VAL A 350 22.15 12.56 16.25
N LEU A 351 21.99 12.69 17.58
CA LEU A 351 22.54 13.81 18.34
C LEU A 351 24.06 13.81 18.28
N ASN A 352 24.67 15.00 18.37
CA ASN A 352 26.12 15.19 18.33
C ASN A 352 26.81 14.72 17.03
N THR A 353 26.06 14.66 15.93
CA THR A 353 26.59 14.40 14.57
C THR A 353 26.34 15.58 13.65
N THR A 354 26.86 15.51 12.42
CA THR A 354 26.57 16.50 11.37
C THR A 354 25.22 16.30 10.69
N GLU A 355 24.50 15.21 11.01
CA GLU A 355 23.21 14.87 10.41
C GLU A 355 22.20 16.01 10.59
N CYS A 356 21.43 16.27 9.53
CA CYS A 356 20.35 17.23 9.59
C CYS A 356 19.27 16.79 10.60
N ALA A 357 18.86 17.69 11.49
CA ALA A 357 17.64 17.53 12.30
C ALA A 357 16.37 17.75 11.45
N ALA A 358 16.20 16.93 10.41
CA ALA A 358 15.07 16.99 9.48
C ALA A 358 13.82 16.30 10.06
N SER A 359 12.73 16.31 9.30
CA SER A 359 11.56 15.48 9.62
C SER A 359 11.90 13.99 9.66
N GLU A 360 11.14 13.22 10.41
CA GLU A 360 11.28 11.77 10.47
C GLU A 360 11.09 11.13 9.09
N CYS A 361 10.27 11.71 8.21
CA CYS A 361 10.10 11.24 6.83
C CYS A 361 11.33 11.53 5.96
N SER A 362 11.97 12.70 6.12
CA SER A 362 13.19 13.03 5.38
C SER A 362 14.34 12.11 5.78
N LEU A 363 14.49 11.86 7.08
CA LEU A 363 15.47 10.93 7.62
C LEU A 363 15.20 9.50 7.16
N PHE A 364 13.93 9.12 7.09
CA PHE A 364 13.52 7.83 6.58
C PHE A 364 13.87 7.64 5.09
N CYS A 365 13.68 8.66 4.24
CA CYS A 365 14.21 8.65 2.87
C CYS A 365 15.73 8.47 2.89
N ASN A 366 16.45 9.27 3.68
CA ASN A 366 17.91 9.19 3.74
C ASN A 366 18.40 7.78 4.13
N ASP A 367 17.71 7.12 5.05
CA ASP A 367 18.01 5.76 5.44
C ASP A 367 17.72 4.74 4.31
N TYR A 368 16.66 4.92 3.52
CA TYR A 368 16.44 4.11 2.30
C TYR A 368 17.62 4.21 1.34
N TRP A 369 18.05 5.44 1.03
CA TRP A 369 19.21 5.68 0.17
C TRP A 369 20.50 5.08 0.74
N ARG A 370 20.75 5.26 2.05
CA ARG A 370 21.92 4.70 2.75
C ARG A 370 21.97 3.18 2.67
N LEU A 371 20.81 2.52 2.65
CA LEU A 371 20.68 1.08 2.52
C LEU A 371 20.71 0.59 1.05
N GLY A 372 20.90 1.49 0.07
CA GLY A 372 20.92 1.16 -1.36
C GLY A 372 19.54 0.97 -1.99
N PHE A 373 18.48 1.51 -1.37
CA PHE A 373 17.11 1.51 -1.86
C PHE A 373 16.75 2.92 -2.33
N ASP A 374 17.34 3.33 -3.44
CA ASP A 374 17.42 4.70 -3.93
C ASP A 374 16.42 5.04 -5.05
N ARG A 375 15.54 4.11 -5.43
CA ARG A 375 14.54 4.34 -6.47
C ARG A 375 13.32 5.04 -5.89
N VAL A 376 13.47 6.32 -5.59
CA VAL A 376 12.43 7.18 -5.02
C VAL A 376 11.78 8.00 -6.14
N MET A 377 10.45 7.99 -6.23
CA MET A 377 9.72 8.67 -7.31
C MET A 377 8.40 9.29 -6.88
N VAL A 378 7.97 10.30 -7.64
CA VAL A 378 6.65 10.92 -7.54
C VAL A 378 5.83 10.61 -8.78
N VAL A 379 4.54 10.28 -8.61
CA VAL A 379 3.55 10.10 -9.68
C VAL A 379 2.66 11.35 -9.77
N PRO A 380 2.93 12.29 -10.69
CA PRO A 380 2.32 13.62 -10.69
C PRO A 380 0.81 13.64 -11.02
N THR A 381 0.32 12.58 -11.67
CA THR A 381 -1.11 12.44 -11.99
C THR A 381 -1.95 12.00 -10.81
N VAL A 382 -1.34 11.43 -9.77
CA VAL A 382 -2.03 11.13 -8.51
C VAL A 382 -1.87 12.35 -7.61
N GLN A 383 -2.99 12.94 -7.22
CA GLN A 383 -3.02 14.20 -6.47
C GLN A 383 -3.92 14.03 -5.25
N VAL A 384 -3.42 14.39 -4.08
CA VAL A 384 -4.12 14.16 -2.80
C VAL A 384 -4.24 15.47 -2.01
N PRO A 385 -5.46 15.89 -1.62
CA PRO A 385 -5.68 17.01 -0.72
C PRO A 385 -6.03 16.53 0.70
N TYR A 386 -6.23 17.48 1.64
CA TYR A 386 -6.39 17.16 3.07
C TYR A 386 -7.78 17.48 3.63
N ASN A 387 -8.65 18.11 2.84
CA ASN A 387 -10.00 18.45 3.27
C ASN A 387 -10.98 18.51 2.09
N THR A 388 -12.27 18.52 2.41
CA THR A 388 -13.38 18.44 1.47
C THR A 388 -13.34 19.59 0.46
N ARG A 389 -12.93 20.78 0.90
CA ARG A 389 -12.86 21.98 0.06
C ARG A 389 -11.79 21.83 -1.02
N GLU A 390 -10.58 21.47 -0.62
CA GLU A 390 -9.45 21.23 -1.51
C GLU A 390 -9.74 20.08 -2.49
N PHE A 391 -10.40 19.01 -2.02
CA PHE A 391 -10.84 17.90 -2.87
C PHE A 391 -11.80 18.36 -3.98
N LYS A 392 -12.80 19.18 -3.64
CA LYS A 392 -13.74 19.72 -4.63
C LYS A 392 -13.08 20.59 -5.70
N TYR A 393 -12.02 21.34 -5.36
CA TYR A 393 -11.26 22.09 -6.36
C TYR A 393 -10.43 21.15 -7.23
N LEU A 394 -9.77 20.17 -6.62
CA LEU A 394 -8.98 19.17 -7.33
C LEU A 394 -9.82 18.43 -8.38
N GLU A 395 -11.04 18.03 -8.03
CA GLU A 395 -11.88 17.25 -8.93
C GLU A 395 -12.31 17.99 -10.20
N ARG A 396 -12.39 19.33 -10.16
CA ARG A 396 -12.71 20.16 -11.34
C ARG A 396 -11.63 20.10 -12.41
N ASP A 397 -10.39 19.78 -12.03
CA ASP A 397 -9.23 19.76 -12.94
C ASP A 397 -9.08 18.45 -13.72
N TYR A 398 -9.71 17.34 -13.30
CA TYR A 398 -9.44 16.01 -13.89
C TYR A 398 -9.91 15.85 -15.33
N VAL A 399 -10.89 16.62 -15.79
CA VAL A 399 -11.35 16.62 -17.19
C VAL A 399 -10.20 16.89 -18.16
N ASN A 400 -9.20 17.69 -17.73
CA ASN A 400 -8.06 18.07 -18.56
C ASN A 400 -6.95 17.00 -18.61
N LYS A 401 -7.08 15.87 -17.88
CA LYS A 401 -5.99 14.88 -17.68
C LYS A 401 -6.30 13.48 -18.24
N LEU A 402 -7.33 13.36 -19.08
CA LEU A 402 -7.84 12.07 -19.59
C LEU A 402 -6.94 11.36 -20.61
N HIS A 403 -5.88 11.99 -21.15
CA HIS A 403 -5.11 11.42 -22.27
C HIS A 403 -3.60 11.41 -22.04
N VAL A 404 -3.19 11.20 -20.79
CA VAL A 404 -1.77 11.16 -20.44
C VAL A 404 -1.27 9.72 -20.40
N ASP A 405 -0.36 9.36 -21.33
CA ASP A 405 0.46 8.15 -21.22
C ASP A 405 1.44 8.34 -20.06
N ILE A 406 1.22 7.61 -18.96
CA ILE A 406 1.98 7.71 -17.72
C ILE A 406 2.93 6.53 -17.48
N ASP A 407 3.01 5.57 -18.40
CA ASP A 407 3.75 4.30 -18.20
C ASP A 407 5.20 4.35 -18.66
N LYS A 408 5.66 5.49 -19.17
CA LYS A 408 7.06 5.66 -19.51
C LYS A 408 7.92 5.54 -18.25
N LYS A 409 8.70 4.45 -18.18
CA LYS A 409 9.59 4.16 -17.05
C LYS A 409 10.58 5.30 -16.79
N ILE A 410 10.97 5.42 -15.53
CA ILE A 410 12.06 6.27 -15.09
C ILE A 410 13.38 5.57 -15.39
N GLU A 411 14.33 6.31 -15.94
CA GLU A 411 15.75 5.94 -15.93
C GLU A 411 16.33 6.53 -14.65
N PHE A 412 16.50 5.70 -13.62
CA PHE A 412 16.99 6.17 -12.33
C PHE A 412 18.48 6.55 -12.43
N VAL A 413 18.81 7.73 -11.90
CA VAL A 413 20.17 8.28 -11.80
C VAL A 413 20.68 8.22 -10.36
N GLU A 414 21.98 8.45 -10.19
CA GLU A 414 22.59 8.60 -8.87
C GLU A 414 21.98 9.79 -8.11
N GLY A 415 21.88 9.62 -6.79
CA GLY A 415 21.38 10.66 -5.88
C GLY A 415 22.34 11.84 -5.74
N PRO A 416 21.88 12.95 -5.14
CA PRO A 416 22.73 14.09 -4.89
C PRO A 416 23.81 13.76 -3.84
N LYS A 417 24.88 14.55 -3.76
CA LYS A 417 25.88 14.41 -2.68
C LYS A 417 25.41 15.01 -1.37
N GLN A 418 24.59 16.06 -1.46
CA GLN A 418 24.07 16.82 -0.33
C GLN A 418 22.61 17.14 -0.57
N VAL A 419 21.87 17.37 0.51
CA VAL A 419 20.48 17.82 0.47
C VAL A 419 20.31 19.09 1.29
N LEU A 420 19.36 19.92 0.87
CA LEU A 420 18.93 21.09 1.58
C LEU A 420 18.21 20.67 2.87
N CYS A 421 18.66 21.21 3.99
CA CYS A 421 18.18 20.93 5.32
C CYS A 421 17.67 22.21 5.98
N HIS A 422 16.39 22.23 6.37
CA HIS A 422 15.86 23.22 7.30
C HIS A 422 15.60 22.51 8.63
N PRO A 423 16.50 22.65 9.63
CA PRO A 423 16.48 21.80 10.81
C PRO A 423 15.46 22.26 11.86
N LEU A 424 14.87 21.29 12.57
CA LEU A 424 14.06 21.47 13.78
C LEU A 424 14.85 20.92 14.97
N VAL A 425 15.40 21.82 15.79
CA VAL A 425 16.39 21.47 16.83
C VAL A 425 15.79 21.56 18.23
N LYS A 426 14.98 22.60 18.47
CA LYS A 426 14.41 22.88 19.79
C LYS A 426 13.29 21.91 20.13
N ASN A 427 13.10 21.65 21.41
CA ASN A 427 11.91 20.96 21.89
C ASN A 427 10.68 21.89 21.72
N ASN A 428 9.50 21.30 21.52
CA ASN A 428 8.23 22.02 21.34
C ASN A 428 8.11 22.99 20.18
N THR A 429 9.00 22.96 19.19
CA THR A 429 8.77 23.71 17.96
C THR A 429 7.86 22.91 17.04
N GLN A 430 6.91 23.62 16.40
CA GLN A 430 6.15 23.06 15.29
C GLN A 430 6.98 23.17 14.01
N ASN A 431 7.43 24.36 13.68
CA ASN A 431 8.16 24.58 12.44
C ASN A 431 9.67 24.48 12.67
N PRO A 432 10.44 24.21 11.60
CA PRO A 432 11.90 24.29 11.63
C PRO A 432 12.38 25.62 12.22
N ASP A 433 13.42 25.57 13.05
CA ASP A 433 13.87 26.69 13.88
C ASP A 433 15.34 27.07 13.70
N GLY A 434 16.10 26.28 12.94
CA GLY A 434 17.50 26.59 12.59
C GLY A 434 17.68 27.09 11.15
N PRO A 435 18.86 27.63 10.83
CA PRO A 435 19.16 28.14 9.48
C PRO A 435 19.19 27.00 8.46
N ILE A 436 18.78 27.33 7.23
CA ILE A 436 18.89 26.42 6.10
C ILE A 436 20.37 26.13 5.83
N LYS A 437 20.71 24.86 5.67
CA LYS A 437 22.07 24.39 5.37
C LYS A 437 22.05 23.27 4.32
N TRP A 438 23.14 23.13 3.58
CA TRP A 438 23.39 21.92 2.79
C TRP A 438 24.20 20.94 3.64
N GLY A 439 23.86 19.66 3.56
CA GLY A 439 24.57 18.62 4.29
C GLY A 439 24.54 17.28 3.57
N GLU A 440 25.57 16.47 3.80
CA GLU A 440 25.57 15.07 3.42
C GLU A 440 24.48 14.32 4.19
N TYR A 441 23.77 13.42 3.51
CA TYR A 441 22.67 12.65 4.09
C TYR A 441 22.95 11.15 4.16
N LEU A 442 23.95 10.68 3.41
CA LEU A 442 24.48 9.32 3.50
C LEU A 442 25.53 9.26 4.60
N VAL A 443 25.09 9.42 5.84
CA VAL A 443 25.99 9.40 7.00
C VAL A 443 26.37 7.94 7.30
N ASP A 444 27.67 7.66 7.35
CA ASP A 444 28.16 6.37 7.82
C ASP A 444 28.19 6.34 9.35
N TYR A 445 27.36 5.48 9.92
CA TYR A 445 27.24 5.27 11.36
C TYR A 445 28.13 4.14 11.86
N SER A 446 28.97 3.51 11.03
CA SER A 446 29.80 2.36 11.45
C SER A 446 30.77 2.69 12.60
N ASN A 447 31.03 3.98 12.85
CA ASN A 447 31.91 4.48 13.89
C ASN A 447 31.17 4.95 15.17
N LEU A 448 29.84 4.80 15.21
CA LEU A 448 28.97 5.09 16.36
C LEU A 448 28.45 3.78 16.96
#